data_AF-A0A8A1MC44-F1
#
_entry.id   AF-A0A8A1MC44-F1
#
_cell.length_a   1.000
_cell.length_b   1.000
_cell.length_c   1.000
_cell.angle_alpha   90.00
_cell.angle_beta   90.00
_cell.angle_gamma   90.00
#
_symmetry.space_group_name_H-M   'P 1'
#
loop_
_entity.id
_entity.type
_entity.pdbx_description
1 polymer ?
#
loop_
_entity_poly.entity_id
_entity_poly.type
_entity_poly.pdbx_seq_one_letter_code
_entity_poly.pdbx_strand_id
1 'polypeptide(L)'
;MHSVEVKNGTPPCLCLMAFANERKNVGLIGQYDLWVKRGVVSIMGAKLPPSPHLYRIYAPSTHSLPVIKCVSGIEGYAEVEIRSCNNGLSRLRNLSNLYHRIWNTKEPAPGSILQPGRCLSFSILHSSSDDPLKRHLRPLHLDKKWSASIHTLSQRGGFLRVLTCGPKGSGKSTFNKYLLNHLLSPPPSEDTLQHNQHGVAFLDLDPGQPELSPMGQIYLAHLRTPLLGPPFSHPTLNSQSDGHIVRSHYIGASSPKDDPDHYIATAMDLMNRYQELLQSYPQCPLIINYPGWIFGLGLEIAISLVTSLGLTDVVYMSDKGPTEVVEPLTAAASEAGIPVTILPSQPTDFVSRSSAQLRSMQMLSYFHFTQHQGKNGVWSDIPLCQTRPVTVKYSGASRGIFGIMVTGSHHEPDMLRDLLDGAVVGVVAIENLNAIASIDGRNDKTIGVPHFDSDGDLQMEPGVTLNENQSPSLPSSPSHPSPDDDQHPNITHTPREKLPYLFAGNGACCPLDPNLSHCLGQAIIRSINAETQTLDIYTPIPHYKIRKALEQGNRLVLVRGQVDNPNWAISEEYFSARAAERRHRKLIAQAKAGGGDARTIDGNNRNAYRGAGYAPCNLGLM
;
A
#
# COMPACT_ATOMS: atom_id res chain seq x y z
N MET A 1 -24.37 9.18 24.24
CA MET A 1 -23.34 8.96 25.26
C MET A 1 -24.02 9.19 26.58
N HIS A 2 -24.31 8.14 27.36
CA HIS A 2 -24.98 8.28 28.67
C HIS A 2 -23.99 8.11 29.84
N SER A 3 -22.90 7.37 29.64
CA SER A 3 -21.82 7.27 30.61
C SER A 3 -20.47 7.22 29.88
N VAL A 4 -19.53 8.02 30.37
CA VAL A 4 -18.13 8.04 29.94
C VAL A 4 -17.32 7.93 31.22
N GLU A 5 -16.65 6.80 31.40
CA GLU A 5 -15.80 6.58 32.56
C GLU A 5 -14.34 6.61 32.10
N VAL A 6 -13.58 7.59 32.59
CA VAL A 6 -12.14 7.66 32.34
C VAL A 6 -11.44 6.84 33.42
N LYS A 7 -10.81 5.72 33.05
CA LYS A 7 -10.07 4.88 33.99
C LYS A 7 -8.59 5.27 34.04
N ASN A 8 -8.04 5.32 35.24
CA ASN A 8 -6.61 5.55 35.45
C ASN A 8 -5.87 4.22 35.28
N GLY A 9 -5.31 3.99 34.10
CA GLY A 9 -4.45 2.86 33.78
C GLY A 9 -3.28 3.27 32.87
N THR A 10 -2.30 2.38 32.71
CA THR A 10 -1.20 2.56 31.76
C THR A 10 -1.31 1.47 30.68
N PRO A 11 -1.60 1.81 29.40
CA PRO A 11 -1.86 3.14 28.85
C PRO A 11 -3.23 3.71 29.29
N PRO A 12 -3.41 5.04 29.27
CA PRO A 12 -4.67 5.66 29.63
C PRO A 12 -5.79 5.23 28.67
N CYS A 13 -6.94 4.89 29.23
CA CYS A 13 -8.09 4.39 28.49
C CYS A 13 -9.40 5.09 28.89
N LEU A 14 -10.39 4.96 28.02
CA LEU A 14 -11.71 5.53 28.13
C LEU A 14 -12.75 4.44 27.93
N CYS A 15 -13.64 4.24 28.88
CA CYS A 15 -14.76 3.30 28.75
C CYS A 15 -16.01 4.06 28.30
N LEU A 16 -16.65 3.59 27.23
CA LEU A 16 -17.80 4.20 26.59
C LEU A 16 -18.97 3.23 26.50
N MET A 17 -20.17 3.70 26.86
CA MET A 17 -21.42 3.00 26.56
C MET A 17 -22.18 3.69 25.42
N ALA A 18 -22.47 2.93 24.36
CA ALA A 18 -23.22 3.37 23.18
C ALA A 18 -24.54 2.59 23.07
N PHE A 19 -25.65 3.28 22.79
CA PHE A 19 -27.00 2.68 22.72
C PHE A 19 -27.49 2.58 21.26
N ALA A 20 -27.99 1.41 20.85
CA ALA A 20 -28.54 1.11 19.53
C ALA A 20 -29.81 1.92 19.25
N ASN A 21 -30.74 1.97 20.22
CA ASN A 21 -32.06 2.59 20.05
C ASN A 21 -32.00 4.12 19.89
N GLU A 22 -30.89 4.75 20.30
CA GLU A 22 -30.76 6.20 20.27
C GLU A 22 -30.00 6.74 19.05
N ARG A 23 -29.56 5.88 18.10
CA ARG A 23 -28.70 6.23 16.95
C ARG A 23 -27.49 7.12 17.33
N LYS A 24 -26.95 6.97 18.54
CA LYS A 24 -25.83 7.80 19.03
C LYS A 24 -24.52 7.27 18.44
N ASN A 25 -24.07 7.96 17.40
CA ASN A 25 -22.79 7.74 16.72
C ASN A 25 -21.65 8.39 17.51
N VAL A 26 -20.48 7.75 17.59
CA VAL A 26 -19.28 8.33 18.21
C VAL A 26 -18.19 8.52 17.16
N GLY A 27 -17.72 9.76 17.00
CA GLY A 27 -16.59 10.12 16.15
C GLY A 27 -15.36 10.45 16.98
N LEU A 28 -14.22 9.90 16.59
CA LEU A 28 -12.93 10.20 17.23
C LEU A 28 -11.91 10.61 16.17
N ILE A 29 -11.04 11.55 16.53
CA ILE A 29 -9.86 11.94 15.75
C ILE A 29 -8.60 11.50 16.49
N GLY A 30 -7.62 10.95 15.77
CA GLY A 30 -6.35 10.49 16.34
C GLY A 30 -6.05 9.02 16.09
N GLN A 31 -5.30 8.41 17.01
CA GLN A 31 -4.87 7.02 16.95
C GLN A 31 -5.30 6.34 18.26
N TYR A 32 -5.95 5.19 18.18
CA TYR A 32 -6.44 4.49 19.36
C TYR A 32 -6.62 2.99 19.11
N ASP A 33 -6.64 2.21 20.19
CA ASP A 33 -7.08 0.82 20.17
C ASP A 33 -8.53 0.73 20.67
N LEU A 34 -9.39 0.05 19.92
CA LEU A 34 -10.78 -0.21 20.28
C LEU A 34 -10.92 -1.65 20.76
N TRP A 35 -11.52 -1.80 21.95
CA TRP A 35 -11.90 -3.09 22.52
C TRP A 35 -13.41 -3.15 22.72
N VAL A 36 -14.06 -4.17 22.17
CA VAL A 36 -15.50 -4.39 22.38
C VAL A 36 -15.70 -5.34 23.55
N LYS A 37 -16.35 -4.85 24.63
CA LYS A 37 -16.60 -5.63 25.85
C LYS A 37 -17.96 -6.30 25.87
N ARG A 38 -18.99 -5.59 25.38
CA ARG A 38 -20.38 -6.07 25.34
C ARG A 38 -21.07 -5.52 24.09
N GLY A 39 -22.04 -6.28 23.57
CA GLY A 39 -22.76 -5.93 22.34
C GLY A 39 -21.88 -5.96 21.09
N VAL A 40 -22.43 -5.55 19.95
CA VAL A 40 -21.75 -5.48 18.66
C VAL A 40 -21.69 -4.02 18.21
N VAL A 41 -20.51 -3.57 17.78
CA VAL A 41 -20.35 -2.24 17.19
C VAL A 41 -19.96 -2.33 15.72
N SER A 42 -20.33 -1.33 14.93
CA SER A 42 -19.87 -1.19 13.55
C SER A 42 -18.96 0.02 13.39
N ILE A 43 -17.86 -0.17 12.65
CA ILE A 43 -16.90 0.85 12.29
C ILE A 43 -16.30 0.54 10.92
N MET A 44 -16.27 1.51 10.00
CA MET A 44 -15.71 1.35 8.65
C MET A 44 -16.17 0.09 7.89
N GLY A 45 -17.42 -0.33 8.08
CA GLY A 45 -18.00 -1.52 7.44
C GLY A 45 -17.83 -2.81 8.25
N ALA A 46 -16.88 -2.85 9.18
CA ALA A 46 -16.70 -3.98 10.08
C ALA A 46 -17.83 -4.03 11.12
N LYS A 47 -18.21 -5.24 11.56
CA LYS A 47 -19.10 -5.53 12.69
C LYS A 47 -18.31 -6.28 13.75
N LEU A 48 -17.92 -5.60 14.82
CA LEU A 48 -17.02 -6.11 15.84
C LEU A 48 -17.83 -6.63 17.04
N PRO A 49 -17.89 -7.96 17.28
CA PRO A 49 -18.49 -8.53 18.48
C PRO A 49 -17.55 -8.44 19.68
N PRO A 50 -18.02 -8.78 20.91
CA PRO A 50 -17.16 -8.84 22.09
C PRO A 50 -16.07 -9.90 21.90
N SER A 51 -14.82 -9.50 22.08
CA SER A 51 -13.66 -10.41 21.98
C SER A 51 -12.47 -9.81 22.75
N PRO A 52 -11.44 -10.60 23.10
CA PRO A 52 -10.21 -10.04 23.67
C PRO A 52 -9.35 -9.26 22.66
N HIS A 53 -9.75 -9.22 21.37
CA HIS A 53 -8.98 -8.59 20.32
C HIS A 53 -9.03 -7.05 20.42
N LEU A 54 -7.88 -6.41 20.18
CA LEU A 54 -7.75 -4.96 20.13
C LEU A 54 -7.62 -4.50 18.68
N TYR A 55 -8.56 -3.66 18.25
CA TYR A 55 -8.57 -3.12 16.90
C TYR A 55 -7.90 -1.75 16.87
N ARG A 56 -6.72 -1.66 16.26
CA ARG A 56 -6.01 -0.38 16.04
C ARG A 56 -6.75 0.44 14.99
N ILE A 57 -7.11 1.67 15.32
CA ILE A 57 -7.80 2.60 14.42
C ILE A 57 -6.96 3.86 14.21
N TYR A 58 -6.84 4.26 12.95
CA TYR A 58 -6.22 5.52 12.55
C TYR A 58 -7.29 6.43 11.95
N ALA A 59 -7.62 7.50 12.66
CA ALA A 59 -8.61 8.48 12.25
C ALA A 59 -7.97 9.87 12.05
N PRO A 60 -7.11 10.08 11.03
CA PRO A 60 -6.58 11.39 10.71
C PRO A 60 -7.61 12.24 9.98
N SER A 61 -7.44 13.57 10.05
CA SER A 61 -8.26 14.53 9.29
C SER A 61 -7.99 14.53 7.78
N THR A 62 -7.11 13.66 7.27
CA THR A 62 -6.84 13.53 5.83
C THR A 62 -7.97 12.81 5.09
N HIS A 63 -8.73 11.99 5.80
CA HIS A 63 -9.86 11.23 5.30
C HIS A 63 -11.08 11.49 6.18
N SER A 64 -12.27 11.04 5.74
CA SER A 64 -13.47 11.07 6.58
C SER A 64 -13.26 10.23 7.84
N LEU A 65 -13.73 10.75 8.98
CA LEU A 65 -13.51 10.13 10.28
C LEU A 65 -14.35 8.86 10.43
N PRO A 66 -13.75 7.75 10.88
CA PRO A 66 -14.49 6.56 11.28
C PRO A 66 -15.53 6.88 12.35
N VAL A 67 -16.71 6.30 12.19
CA VAL A 67 -17.82 6.45 13.14
C VAL A 67 -18.12 5.10 13.77
N ILE A 68 -18.09 5.05 15.10
CA ILE A 68 -18.49 3.88 15.88
C ILE A 68 -20.00 3.93 16.09
N LYS A 69 -20.69 2.85 15.70
CA LYS A 69 -22.15 2.71 15.83
C LYS A 69 -22.47 1.46 16.64
N CYS A 70 -23.42 1.54 17.57
CA CYS A 70 -23.96 0.35 18.21
C CYS A 70 -24.87 -0.38 17.21
N VAL A 71 -24.66 -1.69 17.03
CA VAL A 71 -25.45 -2.55 16.14
C VAL A 71 -26.46 -3.35 16.96
N SER A 72 -26.02 -4.01 18.02
CA SER A 72 -26.86 -4.82 18.91
C SER A 72 -26.22 -4.98 20.30
N GLY A 73 -27.00 -5.40 21.30
CA GLY A 73 -26.49 -5.72 22.64
C GLY A 73 -27.62 -5.91 23.66
N ILE A 74 -27.26 -6.38 24.85
CA ILE A 74 -28.20 -6.56 25.98
C ILE A 74 -28.76 -5.18 26.35
N GLU A 75 -30.08 -5.06 26.54
CA GLU A 75 -30.78 -3.79 26.78
C GLU A 75 -30.54 -2.73 25.65
N GLY A 76 -30.11 -3.18 24.47
CA GLY A 76 -29.89 -2.31 23.33
C GLY A 76 -28.64 -1.42 23.44
N TYR A 77 -27.62 -1.80 24.22
CA TYR A 77 -26.34 -1.08 24.26
C TYR A 77 -25.12 -1.97 24.01
N ALA A 78 -24.05 -1.33 23.51
CA ALA A 78 -22.71 -1.89 23.41
C ALA A 78 -21.75 -1.10 24.31
N GLU A 79 -20.83 -1.82 24.94
CA GLU A 79 -19.77 -1.27 25.78
C GLU A 79 -18.43 -1.44 25.07
N VAL A 80 -17.70 -0.33 24.91
CA VAL A 80 -16.37 -0.33 24.29
C VAL A 80 -15.36 0.39 25.17
N GLU A 81 -14.11 -0.05 25.11
CA GLU A 81 -12.97 0.65 25.71
C GLU A 81 -12.04 1.15 24.61
N ILE A 82 -11.65 2.42 24.72
CA ILE A 82 -10.77 3.11 23.79
C ILE A 82 -9.46 3.41 24.52
N ARG A 83 -8.36 2.82 24.06
CA ARG A 83 -7.03 2.97 24.67
C ARG A 83 -6.15 3.87 23.84
N SER A 84 -5.38 4.70 24.53
CA SER A 84 -4.32 5.46 23.85
C SER A 84 -3.24 4.52 23.33
N CYS A 85 -2.68 4.86 22.19
CA CYS A 85 -1.62 4.09 21.56
C CYS A 85 -0.55 4.99 20.96
N ASN A 86 0.65 4.42 20.79
CA ASN A 86 1.76 5.09 20.13
C ASN A 86 2.62 4.05 19.43
N ASN A 87 2.76 4.18 18.12
CA ASN A 87 3.65 3.38 17.29
C ASN A 87 4.60 4.27 16.47
N GLY A 88 4.67 5.56 16.78
CA GLY A 88 5.52 6.51 16.09
C GLY A 88 4.95 7.13 14.82
N LEU A 89 3.82 6.67 14.26
CA LEU A 89 3.28 7.24 13.01
C LEU A 89 2.99 8.74 13.12
N SER A 90 2.52 9.19 14.29
CA SER A 90 2.27 10.62 14.55
C SER A 90 3.55 11.47 14.60
N ARG A 91 4.71 10.84 14.79
CA ARG A 91 6.02 11.50 14.82
C ARG A 91 6.59 11.77 13.43
N LEU A 92 6.05 11.18 12.36
CA LEU A 92 6.43 11.53 10.98
C LEU A 92 6.19 13.02 10.64
N ARG A 93 5.41 13.74 11.45
CA ARG A 93 5.32 15.20 11.42
C ARG A 93 6.66 15.91 11.63
N ASN A 94 7.63 15.24 12.25
CA ASN A 94 8.97 15.74 12.44
C ASN A 94 9.80 15.65 11.14
N LEU A 95 9.41 14.81 10.20
CA LEU A 95 10.11 14.59 8.93
C LEU A 95 9.40 15.24 7.74
N SER A 96 8.10 15.52 7.84
CA SER A 96 7.35 16.15 6.77
C SER A 96 6.17 16.99 7.27
N ASN A 97 5.96 18.12 6.62
CA ASN A 97 4.80 18.97 6.86
C ASN A 97 3.46 18.31 6.49
N LEU A 98 3.47 17.29 5.64
CA LEU A 98 2.25 16.57 5.23
C LEU A 98 1.55 15.91 6.43
N TYR A 99 2.33 15.50 7.45
CA TYR A 99 1.86 14.92 8.70
C TYR A 99 1.53 15.95 9.79
N HIS A 100 1.70 17.26 9.53
CA HIS A 100 1.26 18.29 10.47
C HIS A 100 -0.26 18.47 10.44
N ARG A 101 -0.84 18.77 11.61
CA ARG A 101 -2.26 19.11 11.77
C ARG A 101 -3.23 18.03 11.24
N ILE A 102 -2.82 16.76 11.21
CA ILE A 102 -3.71 15.65 10.79
C ILE A 102 -4.26 14.82 11.95
N TRP A 103 -3.63 14.89 13.12
CA TRP A 103 -4.03 14.13 14.32
C TRP A 103 -4.76 15.01 15.33
N ASN A 104 -5.05 14.48 16.52
CA ASN A 104 -5.60 15.26 17.63
C ASN A 104 -4.57 16.25 18.21
N THR A 105 -5.05 17.29 18.88
CA THR A 105 -4.23 18.23 19.65
C THR A 105 -4.15 17.81 21.12
N LYS A 106 -3.15 18.32 21.83
CA LYS A 106 -3.05 18.19 23.29
C LYS A 106 -4.03 19.08 24.05
N GLU A 107 -4.58 20.08 23.36
CA GLU A 107 -5.64 20.93 23.89
C GLU A 107 -6.96 20.15 23.84
N PRO A 108 -7.68 20.03 24.97
CA PRO A 108 -8.99 19.38 24.98
C PRO A 108 -9.96 20.15 24.08
N ALA A 109 -10.82 19.41 23.36
CA ALA A 109 -11.90 20.02 22.61
C ALA A 109 -12.85 20.77 23.57
N PRO A 110 -13.45 21.91 23.17
CA PRO A 110 -14.46 22.59 23.98
C PRO A 110 -15.59 21.63 24.34
N GLY A 111 -15.95 21.53 25.62
CA GLY A 111 -16.96 20.58 26.09
C GLY A 111 -16.50 19.12 26.19
N SER A 112 -15.21 18.83 26.02
CA SER A 112 -14.68 17.48 26.19
C SER A 112 -14.86 17.00 27.64
N ILE A 113 -15.39 15.78 27.78
CA ILE A 113 -15.54 15.07 29.06
C ILE A 113 -14.17 14.63 29.62
N LEU A 114 -13.10 14.76 28.82
CA LEU A 114 -11.75 14.37 29.18
C LEU A 114 -11.07 15.48 30.02
N GLN A 115 -10.61 15.14 31.21
CA GLN A 115 -9.99 16.09 32.16
C GLN A 115 -8.78 16.84 31.53
N PRO A 116 -8.63 18.16 31.81
CA PRO A 116 -7.44 18.93 31.43
C PRO A 116 -6.16 18.27 31.97
N GLY A 117 -5.14 18.12 31.12
CA GLY A 117 -3.82 17.60 31.51
C GLY A 117 -3.48 16.17 31.05
N ARG A 118 -4.42 15.43 30.45
CA ARG A 118 -4.16 14.06 29.93
C ARG A 118 -3.74 14.09 28.45
N CYS A 119 -2.54 13.62 28.14
CA CYS A 119 -2.07 13.45 26.75
C CYS A 119 -2.60 12.15 26.14
N LEU A 120 -3.87 12.13 25.72
CA LEU A 120 -4.41 11.02 24.92
C LEU A 120 -3.92 11.11 23.47
N SER A 121 -3.79 9.96 22.82
CA SER A 121 -3.46 9.88 21.37
C SER A 121 -4.68 10.12 20.46
N PHE A 122 -5.83 10.46 21.06
CA PHE A 122 -7.09 10.72 20.37
C PHE A 122 -7.92 11.77 21.12
N SER A 123 -8.93 12.31 20.44
CA SER A 123 -9.97 13.18 21.01
C SER A 123 -11.34 12.75 20.51
N ILE A 124 -12.35 12.81 21.38
CA ILE A 124 -13.76 12.65 21.00
C ILE A 124 -14.28 13.98 20.47
N LEU A 125 -15.05 13.92 19.39
CA LEU A 125 -15.73 15.08 18.81
C LEU A 125 -17.24 14.84 18.89
N HIS A 126 -17.98 15.79 19.45
CA HIS A 126 -19.45 15.78 19.40
C HIS A 126 -19.95 16.42 18.10
N SER A 127 -19.21 17.41 17.61
CA SER A 127 -19.43 18.11 16.35
C SER A 127 -18.10 18.39 15.64
N SER A 128 -18.14 18.66 14.33
CA SER A 128 -16.95 19.10 13.60
C SER A 128 -16.42 20.46 14.08
N SER A 129 -17.29 21.32 14.65
CA SER A 129 -16.89 22.61 15.23
C SER A 129 -16.06 22.50 16.51
N ASP A 130 -16.08 21.34 17.16
CA ASP A 130 -15.31 21.07 18.37
C ASP A 130 -13.81 20.90 18.08
N ASP A 131 -13.42 20.74 16.81
CA ASP A 131 -12.03 20.60 16.43
C ASP A 131 -11.22 21.86 16.77
N PRO A 132 -10.20 21.76 17.65
CA PRO A 132 -9.39 22.93 18.03
C PRO A 132 -8.64 23.55 16.84
N LEU A 133 -8.36 22.76 15.80
CA LEU A 133 -7.69 23.23 14.60
C LEU A 133 -8.64 23.77 13.54
N LYS A 134 -9.96 23.80 13.81
CA LYS A 134 -11.03 24.26 12.92
C LYS A 134 -10.94 23.66 11.51
N ARG A 135 -10.56 22.39 11.44
CA ARG A 135 -10.48 21.64 10.19
C ARG A 135 -11.86 21.22 9.75
N HIS A 136 -12.01 21.01 8.46
CA HIS A 136 -13.22 20.46 7.88
C HIS A 136 -13.24 18.93 8.06
N LEU A 137 -13.70 18.48 9.23
CA LEU A 137 -13.85 17.08 9.59
C LEU A 137 -15.24 16.60 9.19
N ARG A 138 -15.31 15.47 8.49
CA ARG A 138 -16.58 14.83 8.11
C ARG A 138 -16.65 13.41 8.66
N PRO A 139 -17.80 13.01 9.23
CA PRO A 139 -18.02 11.60 9.54
C PRO A 139 -18.08 10.80 8.24
N LEU A 140 -17.54 9.59 8.26
CA LEU A 140 -17.66 8.65 7.16
C LEU A 140 -19.07 8.06 7.14
N HIS A 141 -19.89 8.52 6.20
CA HIS A 141 -21.25 8.07 5.95
C HIS A 141 -21.32 7.36 4.60
N LEU A 142 -22.00 6.21 4.54
CA LEU A 142 -22.21 5.49 3.30
C LEU A 142 -23.58 5.79 2.72
N ASP A 143 -23.64 5.89 1.41
CA ASP A 143 -24.91 5.87 0.69
C ASP A 143 -25.71 4.60 1.01
N LYS A 144 -27.04 4.72 1.00
CA LYS A 144 -27.93 3.57 1.21
C LYS A 144 -27.78 2.52 0.10
N LYS A 145 -27.59 2.95 -1.16
CA LYS A 145 -27.35 2.05 -2.30
C LYS A 145 -26.03 1.29 -2.14
N TRP A 146 -24.98 1.96 -1.65
CA TRP A 146 -23.71 1.29 -1.34
C TRP A 146 -23.90 0.23 -0.26
N SER A 147 -24.60 0.58 0.81
CA SER A 147 -24.86 -0.34 1.92
C SER A 147 -25.66 -1.57 1.46
N ALA A 148 -26.67 -1.38 0.63
CA ALA A 148 -27.47 -2.45 0.04
C ALA A 148 -26.62 -3.33 -0.90
N SER A 149 -25.79 -2.72 -1.75
CA SER A 149 -24.89 -3.46 -2.65
C SER A 149 -23.85 -4.27 -1.90
N ILE A 150 -23.21 -3.72 -0.87
CA ILE A 150 -22.28 -4.46 0.01
C ILE A 150 -22.97 -5.67 0.63
N HIS A 151 -24.21 -5.50 1.12
CA HIS A 151 -24.98 -6.60 1.66
C HIS A 151 -25.21 -7.69 0.60
N THR A 152 -25.70 -7.34 -0.58
CA THR A 152 -25.94 -8.29 -1.69
C THR A 152 -24.67 -9.03 -2.10
N LEU A 153 -23.57 -8.30 -2.32
CA LEU A 153 -22.28 -8.90 -2.69
C LEU A 153 -21.78 -9.86 -1.60
N SER A 154 -21.92 -9.49 -0.32
CA SER A 154 -21.49 -10.33 0.79
C SER A 154 -22.24 -11.66 0.89
N GLN A 155 -23.49 -11.74 0.39
CA GLN A 155 -24.26 -12.98 0.39
C GLN A 155 -23.70 -14.04 -0.57
N ARG A 156 -22.81 -13.67 -1.51
CA ARG A 156 -22.13 -14.64 -2.37
C ARG A 156 -21.10 -15.49 -1.62
N GLY A 157 -20.72 -15.11 -0.40
CA GLY A 157 -19.76 -15.86 0.42
C GLY A 157 -18.43 -16.06 -0.31
N GLY A 158 -17.83 -17.26 -0.17
CA GLY A 158 -16.56 -17.60 -0.79
C GLY A 158 -16.54 -17.60 -2.32
N PHE A 159 -17.70 -17.56 -2.99
CA PHE A 159 -17.76 -17.50 -4.44
C PHE A 159 -17.54 -16.10 -5.02
N LEU A 160 -17.66 -15.05 -4.19
CA LEU A 160 -17.56 -13.65 -4.61
C LEU A 160 -16.21 -13.37 -5.29
N ARG A 161 -16.26 -12.84 -6.51
CA ARG A 161 -15.13 -12.31 -7.27
C ARG A 161 -15.57 -11.00 -7.92
N VAL A 162 -15.42 -9.89 -7.21
CA VAL A 162 -15.98 -8.59 -7.63
C VAL A 162 -14.89 -7.64 -8.10
N LEU A 163 -15.09 -7.06 -9.29
CA LEU A 163 -14.25 -5.98 -9.80
C LEU A 163 -14.95 -4.64 -9.63
N THR A 164 -14.29 -3.71 -8.94
CA THR A 164 -14.78 -2.34 -8.75
C THR A 164 -13.99 -1.38 -9.63
N CYS A 165 -14.68 -0.69 -10.54
CA CYS A 165 -14.10 0.29 -11.46
C CYS A 165 -14.91 1.60 -11.50
N GLY A 166 -14.39 2.61 -12.20
CA GLY A 166 -15.01 3.94 -12.29
C GLY A 166 -14.00 5.09 -12.20
N PRO A 167 -14.45 6.35 -12.38
CA PRO A 167 -13.55 7.50 -12.49
C PRO A 167 -12.75 7.80 -11.21
N LYS A 168 -11.68 8.58 -11.34
CA LYS A 168 -10.88 9.05 -10.20
C LYS A 168 -11.77 9.85 -9.23
N GLY A 169 -11.57 9.64 -7.93
CA GLY A 169 -12.32 10.36 -6.89
C GLY A 169 -13.77 9.91 -6.67
N SER A 170 -14.25 8.86 -7.34
CA SER A 170 -15.64 8.40 -7.18
C SER A 170 -15.95 7.64 -5.88
N GLY A 171 -14.90 7.19 -5.18
CA GLY A 171 -15.01 6.50 -3.90
C GLY A 171 -14.78 4.97 -3.94
N LYS A 172 -14.21 4.43 -5.03
CA LYS A 172 -13.84 3.01 -5.19
C LYS A 172 -13.09 2.42 -3.98
N SER A 173 -11.99 3.05 -3.56
CA SER A 173 -11.18 2.57 -2.44
C SER A 173 -11.97 2.52 -1.13
N THR A 174 -12.87 3.48 -0.90
CA THR A 174 -13.77 3.49 0.26
C THR A 174 -14.78 2.34 0.18
N PHE A 175 -15.40 2.11 -0.97
CA PHE A 175 -16.33 1.00 -1.18
C PHE A 175 -15.66 -0.35 -0.96
N ASN A 176 -14.52 -0.58 -1.61
CA ASN A 176 -13.74 -1.82 -1.48
C ASN A 176 -13.31 -2.06 -0.03
N LYS A 177 -12.86 -1.03 0.69
CA LYS A 177 -12.51 -1.14 2.12
C LYS A 177 -13.71 -1.51 3.00
N TYR A 178 -14.87 -0.94 2.72
CA TYR A 178 -16.10 -1.29 3.45
C TYR A 178 -16.55 -2.71 3.17
N LEU A 179 -16.52 -3.15 1.91
CA LEU A 179 -16.84 -4.52 1.52
C LEU A 179 -15.87 -5.50 2.18
N LEU A 180 -14.56 -5.24 2.08
CA LEU A 180 -13.50 -6.02 2.73
C LEU A 180 -13.76 -6.17 4.24
N ASN A 181 -13.96 -5.04 4.93
CA ASN A 181 -14.19 -5.03 6.37
C ASN A 181 -15.48 -5.76 6.75
N HIS A 182 -16.51 -5.68 5.91
CA HIS A 182 -17.77 -6.39 6.10
C HIS A 182 -17.59 -7.91 5.98
N LEU A 183 -16.88 -8.37 4.94
CA LEU A 183 -16.59 -9.78 4.71
C LEU A 183 -15.68 -10.38 5.79
N LEU A 184 -14.74 -9.61 6.34
CA LEU A 184 -13.85 -10.02 7.43
C LEU A 184 -14.50 -9.98 8.82
N SER A 185 -15.78 -9.58 8.90
CA SER A 185 -16.49 -9.53 10.17
C SER A 185 -17.96 -9.95 10.03
N PRO A 186 -18.20 -11.20 9.59
CA PRO A 186 -19.54 -11.74 9.49
C PRO A 186 -20.22 -11.79 10.87
N PRO A 187 -21.56 -11.72 10.93
CA PRO A 187 -22.30 -11.89 12.19
C PRO A 187 -21.98 -13.24 12.81
N PRO A 188 -21.88 -13.35 14.14
CA PRO A 188 -21.64 -14.63 14.80
C PRO A 188 -22.80 -15.62 14.53
N SER A 189 -22.50 -16.68 13.80
CA SER A 189 -23.29 -17.90 13.57
C SER A 189 -22.43 -19.13 13.89
N GLU A 190 -23.02 -20.31 14.06
CA GLU A 190 -22.27 -21.55 14.35
C GLU A 190 -21.21 -21.87 13.28
N ASP A 191 -21.41 -21.45 12.02
CA ASP A 191 -20.47 -21.60 10.89
C ASP A 191 -19.38 -20.50 10.82
N THR A 192 -19.45 -19.46 11.66
CA THR A 192 -18.59 -18.26 11.57
C THR A 192 -17.13 -18.54 11.95
N LEU A 193 -16.88 -19.52 12.81
CA LEU A 193 -15.52 -19.91 13.18
C LEU A 193 -14.74 -20.53 12.01
N GLN A 194 -15.42 -21.19 11.07
CA GLN A 194 -14.81 -21.72 9.85
C GLN A 194 -14.63 -20.62 8.79
N HIS A 195 -15.63 -19.75 8.59
CA HIS A 195 -15.54 -18.65 7.62
C HIS A 195 -14.42 -17.65 7.89
N ASN A 196 -14.16 -17.29 9.16
CA ASN A 196 -13.07 -16.37 9.51
C ASN A 196 -11.67 -16.95 9.24
N GLN A 197 -11.52 -18.27 9.08
CA GLN A 197 -10.23 -18.88 8.76
C GLN A 197 -9.81 -18.67 7.29
N HIS A 198 -10.79 -18.49 6.40
CA HIS A 198 -10.54 -18.35 4.97
C HIS A 198 -10.05 -16.95 4.57
N GLY A 199 -10.34 -15.92 5.38
CA GLY A 199 -9.93 -14.54 5.09
C GLY A 199 -10.58 -13.98 3.83
N VAL A 200 -10.01 -12.91 3.28
CA VAL A 200 -10.44 -12.26 2.04
C VAL A 200 -9.23 -11.98 1.18
N ALA A 201 -9.30 -12.33 -0.11
CA ALA A 201 -8.31 -11.95 -1.10
C ALA A 201 -8.58 -10.53 -1.62
N PHE A 202 -7.54 -9.73 -1.74
CA PHE A 202 -7.60 -8.36 -2.23
C PHE A 202 -6.57 -8.18 -3.34
N LEU A 203 -7.07 -8.04 -4.57
CA LEU A 203 -6.27 -7.76 -5.76
C LEU A 203 -6.33 -6.27 -6.06
N ASP A 204 -5.25 -5.54 -5.76
CA ASP A 204 -5.16 -4.12 -6.05
C ASP A 204 -4.40 -3.92 -7.36
N LEU A 205 -5.13 -3.51 -8.40
CA LEU A 205 -4.58 -3.23 -9.72
C LEU A 205 -4.32 -1.73 -9.93
N ASP A 206 -4.50 -0.86 -8.93
CA ASP A 206 -4.20 0.57 -9.04
C ASP A 206 -2.76 0.87 -8.59
N PRO A 207 -1.78 1.00 -9.50
CA PRO A 207 -0.40 1.33 -9.10
C PRO A 207 -0.25 2.80 -8.68
N GLY A 208 -1.24 3.66 -8.95
CA GLY A 208 -1.21 5.07 -8.61
C GLY A 208 -1.55 5.33 -7.15
N GLN A 209 -2.59 4.68 -6.61
CA GLN A 209 -3.01 4.84 -5.20
C GLN A 209 -3.35 3.51 -4.53
N PRO A 210 -2.37 2.59 -4.42
CA PRO A 210 -2.59 1.28 -3.81
C PRO A 210 -2.93 1.37 -2.32
N GLU A 211 -3.64 0.38 -1.80
CA GLU A 211 -4.10 0.35 -0.40
C GLU A 211 -3.02 -0.19 0.58
N LEU A 212 -2.27 -1.22 0.20
CA LEU A 212 -1.36 -2.00 1.07
C LEU A 212 0.09 -2.06 0.57
N SER A 213 0.44 -1.24 -0.42
CA SER A 213 1.80 -1.13 -0.96
C SER A 213 2.15 0.34 -1.22
N PRO A 214 3.43 0.71 -1.40
CA PRO A 214 3.78 2.00 -2.00
C PRO A 214 3.34 2.06 -3.48
N MET A 215 3.30 3.28 -4.04
CA MET A 215 2.95 3.51 -5.44
C MET A 215 3.90 2.77 -6.41
N GLY A 216 3.41 2.46 -7.61
CA GLY A 216 4.14 1.71 -8.63
C GLY A 216 4.07 0.19 -8.47
N GLN A 217 3.23 -0.33 -7.57
CA GLN A 217 3.01 -1.76 -7.40
C GLN A 217 1.55 -2.14 -7.57
N ILE A 218 1.34 -3.34 -8.11
CA ILE A 218 0.07 -4.06 -8.02
C ILE A 218 0.31 -5.38 -7.27
N TYR A 219 -0.71 -5.91 -6.62
CA TYR A 219 -0.51 -7.08 -5.75
C TYR A 219 -1.79 -7.85 -5.49
N LEU A 220 -1.60 -9.11 -5.09
CA LEU A 220 -2.60 -9.94 -4.42
C LEU A 220 -2.24 -10.05 -2.94
N ALA A 221 -3.17 -9.68 -2.05
CA ALA A 221 -3.04 -9.84 -0.62
C ALA A 221 -4.09 -10.83 -0.08
N HIS A 222 -3.73 -11.59 0.94
CA HIS A 222 -4.65 -12.37 1.76
C HIS A 222 -4.80 -11.72 3.13
N LEU A 223 -6.01 -11.25 3.45
CA LEU A 223 -6.33 -10.49 4.64
C LEU A 223 -7.18 -11.30 5.61
N ARG A 224 -6.94 -11.11 6.91
CA ARG A 224 -7.67 -11.76 8.01
C ARG A 224 -8.20 -10.78 9.04
N THR A 225 -7.79 -9.52 8.98
CA THR A 225 -8.25 -8.46 9.88
C THR A 225 -8.72 -7.24 9.11
N PRO A 226 -9.80 -6.56 9.56
CA PRO A 226 -10.27 -5.33 8.93
C PRO A 226 -9.21 -4.22 8.84
N LEU A 227 -9.22 -3.45 7.75
CA LEU A 227 -8.39 -2.27 7.55
C LEU A 227 -9.09 -1.03 8.12
N LEU A 228 -8.58 -0.52 9.24
CA LEU A 228 -9.20 0.57 10.01
C LEU A 228 -8.35 1.86 9.99
N GLY A 229 -7.94 2.27 8.80
CA GLY A 229 -7.14 3.48 8.60
C GLY A 229 -6.97 3.86 7.13
N PRO A 230 -6.25 4.96 6.84
CA PRO A 230 -5.85 5.31 5.48
C PRO A 230 -4.64 4.48 4.99
N PRO A 231 -4.36 4.41 3.67
CA PRO A 231 -3.26 3.58 3.14
C PRO A 231 -1.89 3.79 3.81
N PHE A 232 -1.55 5.05 4.13
CA PHE A 232 -0.28 5.36 4.81
C PHE A 232 -0.19 4.86 6.26
N SER A 233 -1.24 4.30 6.86
CA SER A 233 -1.17 3.66 8.19
C SER A 233 -0.86 2.17 8.15
N HIS A 234 -0.79 1.58 6.95
CA HIS A 234 -0.48 0.17 6.72
C HIS A 234 0.18 0.00 5.35
N PRO A 235 1.33 0.64 5.12
CA PRO A 235 1.98 0.70 3.81
C PRO A 235 2.53 -0.65 3.31
N THR A 236 2.46 -1.70 4.14
CA THR A 236 2.83 -3.08 3.80
C THR A 236 2.19 -4.05 4.81
N LEU A 237 1.95 -5.30 4.39
CA LEU A 237 1.50 -6.40 5.24
C LEU A 237 2.64 -7.36 5.55
N ASN A 238 3.11 -7.38 6.80
CA ASN A 238 4.14 -8.32 7.28
C ASN A 238 3.70 -9.08 8.55
N SER A 239 2.40 -9.12 8.85
CA SER A 239 1.85 -9.74 10.06
C SER A 239 1.07 -11.00 9.72
N GLN A 240 1.61 -12.19 10.03
CA GLN A 240 0.95 -13.46 9.70
C GLN A 240 -0.46 -13.60 10.32
N SER A 241 -0.74 -12.92 11.44
CA SER A 241 -2.08 -12.91 12.05
C SER A 241 -3.08 -12.08 11.27
N ASP A 242 -2.62 -10.98 10.66
CA ASP A 242 -3.48 -9.95 10.06
C ASP A 242 -3.65 -10.18 8.55
N GLY A 243 -2.64 -10.80 7.93
CA GLY A 243 -2.59 -11.11 6.51
C GLY A 243 -1.19 -11.01 5.92
N HIS A 244 -1.06 -11.34 4.63
CA HIS A 244 0.20 -11.24 3.92
C HIS A 244 -0.01 -10.89 2.45
N ILE A 245 1.02 -10.29 1.84
CA ILE A 245 1.10 -10.18 0.39
C ILE A 245 1.43 -11.57 -0.16
N VAL A 246 0.56 -12.10 -1.02
CA VAL A 246 0.73 -13.40 -1.68
C VAL A 246 1.75 -13.27 -2.80
N ARG A 247 1.57 -12.28 -3.67
CA ARG A 247 2.51 -11.90 -4.74
C ARG A 247 2.30 -10.43 -5.10
N SER A 248 3.36 -9.75 -5.54
CA SER A 248 3.29 -8.39 -6.05
C SER A 248 4.20 -8.20 -7.26
N HIS A 249 3.84 -7.23 -8.10
CA HIS A 249 4.58 -6.85 -9.30
C HIS A 249 4.89 -5.36 -9.27
N TYR A 250 6.10 -5.00 -9.69
CA TYR A 250 6.52 -3.60 -9.77
C TYR A 250 6.29 -3.08 -11.19
N ILE A 251 5.22 -2.31 -11.35
CA ILE A 251 4.89 -1.61 -12.61
C ILE A 251 5.82 -0.41 -12.79
N GLY A 252 6.23 0.23 -11.68
CA GLY A 252 7.14 1.37 -11.72
C GLY A 252 6.53 2.64 -12.30
N ALA A 253 5.22 2.74 -12.45
CA ALA A 253 4.52 3.95 -12.89
C ALA A 253 3.22 4.15 -12.10
N SER A 254 2.62 5.34 -12.16
CA SER A 254 1.33 5.61 -11.49
C SER A 254 0.10 5.23 -12.34
N SER A 255 0.32 4.64 -13.52
CA SER A 255 -0.72 4.26 -14.48
C SER A 255 -0.16 3.16 -15.38
N PRO A 256 -0.97 2.21 -15.87
CA PRO A 256 -0.52 1.14 -16.77
C PRO A 256 -0.39 1.59 -18.24
N LYS A 257 -0.20 2.89 -18.47
CA LYS A 257 -0.25 3.49 -19.81
C LYS A 257 0.98 3.19 -20.68
N ASP A 258 2.12 2.96 -20.03
CA ASP A 258 3.42 2.85 -20.71
C ASP A 258 3.64 1.42 -21.25
N ASP A 259 3.05 0.41 -20.60
CA ASP A 259 3.11 -0.99 -21.01
C ASP A 259 1.84 -1.76 -20.58
N PRO A 260 0.72 -1.60 -21.33
CA PRO A 260 -0.55 -2.26 -21.06
C PRO A 260 -0.46 -3.79 -21.07
N ASP A 261 0.30 -4.36 -22.00
CA ASP A 261 0.41 -5.80 -22.18
C ASP A 261 1.09 -6.44 -20.97
N HIS A 262 2.19 -5.86 -20.50
CA HIS A 262 2.83 -6.31 -19.26
C HIS A 262 1.92 -6.14 -18.05
N TYR A 263 1.14 -5.06 -17.98
CA TYR A 263 0.17 -4.87 -16.91
C TYR A 263 -0.94 -5.93 -16.93
N ILE A 264 -1.46 -6.31 -18.10
CA ILE A 264 -2.43 -7.41 -18.21
C ILE A 264 -1.77 -8.73 -17.79
N ALA A 265 -0.56 -9.02 -18.28
CA ALA A 265 0.17 -10.25 -17.93
C ALA A 265 0.43 -10.37 -16.42
N THR A 266 0.81 -9.27 -15.76
CA THR A 266 0.99 -9.22 -14.30
C THR A 266 -0.34 -9.43 -13.56
N ALA A 267 -1.45 -8.87 -14.04
CA ALA A 267 -2.78 -9.12 -13.48
C ALA A 267 -3.21 -10.59 -13.61
N MET A 268 -2.89 -11.23 -14.74
CA MET A 268 -3.18 -12.66 -14.97
C MET A 268 -2.36 -13.56 -14.04
N ASP A 269 -1.07 -13.31 -13.84
CA ASP A 269 -0.27 -14.06 -12.86
C ASP A 269 -0.84 -13.90 -11.44
N LEU A 270 -1.25 -12.69 -11.03
CA LEU A 270 -1.88 -12.48 -9.73
C LEU A 270 -3.19 -13.28 -9.59
N MET A 271 -3.98 -13.40 -10.66
CA MET A 271 -5.17 -14.27 -10.66
C MET A 271 -4.82 -15.75 -10.59
N ASN A 272 -3.73 -16.21 -11.23
CA ASN A 272 -3.23 -17.57 -11.07
C ASN A 272 -2.84 -17.85 -9.61
N ARG A 273 -2.17 -16.88 -8.95
CA ARG A 273 -1.86 -17.00 -7.51
C ARG A 273 -3.10 -17.03 -6.63
N TYR A 274 -4.18 -16.35 -7.02
CA TYR A 274 -5.45 -16.47 -6.33
C TYR A 274 -6.04 -17.88 -6.48
N GLN A 275 -5.96 -18.50 -7.66
CA GLN A 275 -6.39 -19.90 -7.83
C GLN A 275 -5.58 -20.88 -6.96
N GLU A 276 -4.27 -20.65 -6.82
CA GLU A 276 -3.43 -21.42 -5.89
C GLU A 276 -3.82 -21.18 -4.43
N LEU A 277 -4.11 -19.93 -4.05
CA LEU A 277 -4.56 -19.58 -2.71
C LEU A 277 -5.86 -20.33 -2.34
N LEU A 278 -6.78 -20.51 -3.29
CA LEU A 278 -8.02 -21.25 -3.08
C LEU A 278 -7.81 -22.73 -2.72
N GLN A 279 -6.66 -23.33 -3.03
CA GLN A 279 -6.34 -24.70 -2.59
C GLN A 279 -6.21 -24.77 -1.06
N SER A 280 -5.68 -23.72 -0.44
CA SER A 280 -5.56 -23.60 1.02
C SER A 280 -6.77 -22.94 1.67
N TYR A 281 -7.45 -22.05 0.94
CA TYR A 281 -8.60 -21.30 1.42
C TYR A 281 -9.78 -21.35 0.42
N PRO A 282 -10.49 -22.49 0.31
CA PRO A 282 -11.50 -22.69 -0.75
C PRO A 282 -12.70 -21.75 -0.72
N GLN A 283 -12.95 -21.09 0.42
CA GLN A 283 -14.04 -20.14 0.62
C GLN A 283 -13.53 -18.69 0.75
N CYS A 284 -12.36 -18.38 0.21
CA CYS A 284 -11.78 -17.04 0.25
C CYS A 284 -12.37 -16.17 -0.88
N PRO A 285 -13.23 -15.18 -0.60
CA PRO A 285 -13.73 -14.27 -1.62
C PRO A 285 -12.64 -13.32 -2.13
N LEU A 286 -12.83 -12.76 -3.33
CA LEU A 286 -11.92 -11.84 -3.98
C LEU A 286 -12.56 -10.48 -4.25
N ILE A 287 -11.88 -9.42 -3.81
CA ILE A 287 -12.15 -8.04 -4.19
C ILE A 287 -11.04 -7.55 -5.11
N ILE A 288 -11.41 -7.00 -6.26
CA ILE A 288 -10.48 -6.45 -7.26
C ILE A 288 -10.71 -4.93 -7.38
N ASN A 289 -9.66 -4.15 -7.12
CA ASN A 289 -9.67 -2.70 -7.31
C ASN A 289 -9.04 -2.33 -8.65
N TYR A 290 -9.81 -1.71 -9.55
CA TYR A 290 -9.32 -1.22 -10.84
C TYR A 290 -8.95 0.27 -10.78
N PRO A 291 -7.86 0.74 -11.44
CA PRO A 291 -7.45 2.13 -11.45
C PRO A 291 -8.53 3.07 -12.02
N GLY A 292 -8.43 4.35 -11.66
CA GLY A 292 -9.36 5.38 -12.17
C GLY A 292 -9.18 5.76 -13.65
N TRP A 293 -8.37 5.04 -14.42
CA TRP A 293 -8.18 5.26 -15.85
C TRP A 293 -9.13 4.33 -16.63
N ILE A 294 -10.28 4.88 -17.00
CA ILE A 294 -11.43 4.14 -17.55
C ILE A 294 -11.84 4.66 -18.94
N PHE A 295 -10.90 5.23 -19.70
CA PHE A 295 -11.12 5.79 -21.04
C PHE A 295 -10.02 5.33 -22.00
N GLY A 296 -10.34 5.22 -23.29
CA GLY A 296 -9.42 4.74 -24.33
C GLY A 296 -8.85 3.38 -23.96
N LEU A 297 -7.53 3.23 -24.05
CA LEU A 297 -6.80 2.02 -23.66
C LEU A 297 -7.08 1.57 -22.21
N GLY A 298 -7.36 2.50 -21.29
CA GLY A 298 -7.77 2.17 -19.93
C GLY A 298 -9.13 1.48 -19.85
N LEU A 299 -10.04 1.73 -20.80
CA LEU A 299 -11.31 0.99 -20.92
C LEU A 299 -11.09 -0.37 -21.58
N GLU A 300 -10.26 -0.46 -22.61
CA GLU A 300 -9.92 -1.72 -23.29
C GLU A 300 -9.30 -2.73 -22.32
N ILE A 301 -8.36 -2.29 -21.49
CA ILE A 301 -7.80 -3.12 -20.40
C ILE A 301 -8.91 -3.56 -19.45
N ALA A 302 -9.82 -2.67 -19.04
CA ALA A 302 -10.91 -3.02 -18.13
C ALA A 302 -11.84 -4.08 -18.75
N ILE A 303 -12.18 -3.94 -20.03
CA ILE A 303 -13.00 -4.91 -20.78
C ILE A 303 -12.27 -6.27 -20.85
N SER A 304 -10.98 -6.27 -21.21
CA SER A 304 -10.16 -7.49 -21.25
C SER A 304 -10.14 -8.21 -19.91
N LEU A 305 -10.00 -7.50 -18.79
CA LEU A 305 -10.04 -8.10 -17.46
C LEU A 305 -11.44 -8.60 -17.08
N VAL A 306 -12.50 -7.87 -17.44
CA VAL A 306 -13.88 -8.32 -17.17
C VAL A 306 -14.18 -9.65 -17.86
N THR A 307 -13.71 -9.84 -19.10
CA THR A 307 -13.97 -11.07 -19.86
C THR A 307 -13.05 -12.23 -19.50
N SER A 308 -11.87 -11.97 -18.91
CA SER A 308 -10.84 -13.00 -18.67
C SER A 308 -10.69 -13.45 -17.22
N LEU A 309 -11.04 -12.62 -16.22
CA LEU A 309 -10.75 -12.93 -14.82
C LEU A 309 -11.80 -13.83 -14.13
N GLY A 310 -12.85 -14.26 -14.84
CA GLY A 310 -13.88 -15.16 -14.29
C GLY A 310 -14.61 -14.56 -13.07
N LEU A 311 -15.07 -13.32 -13.21
CA LEU A 311 -15.72 -12.53 -12.17
C LEU A 311 -17.14 -13.02 -11.87
N THR A 312 -17.65 -12.69 -10.68
CA THR A 312 -19.07 -12.85 -10.34
C THR A 312 -19.87 -11.57 -10.43
N ASP A 313 -19.22 -10.41 -10.28
CA ASP A 313 -19.86 -9.10 -10.27
C ASP A 313 -18.90 -8.01 -10.77
N VAL A 314 -19.46 -7.01 -11.43
CA VAL A 314 -18.79 -5.74 -11.69
C VAL A 314 -19.53 -4.62 -10.97
N VAL A 315 -18.80 -3.76 -10.26
CA VAL A 315 -19.34 -2.54 -9.64
C VAL A 315 -18.75 -1.33 -10.35
N TYR A 316 -19.61 -0.54 -11.00
CA TYR A 316 -19.23 0.72 -11.62
C TYR A 316 -19.63 1.89 -10.72
N MET A 317 -18.62 2.60 -10.21
CA MET A 317 -18.77 3.65 -9.21
C MET A 317 -19.03 5.02 -9.85
N SER A 318 -20.05 5.15 -10.70
CA SER A 318 -20.55 6.44 -11.19
C SER A 318 -21.91 6.28 -11.88
N ASP A 319 -22.96 6.88 -11.34
CA ASP A 319 -24.29 6.95 -11.97
C ASP A 319 -24.39 8.02 -13.07
N LYS A 320 -23.38 8.89 -13.16
CA LYS A 320 -23.23 9.94 -14.18
C LYS A 320 -22.01 9.71 -15.06
N GLY A 321 -21.55 8.45 -15.16
CA GLY A 321 -20.45 8.10 -16.05
C GLY A 321 -20.83 8.32 -17.52
N PRO A 322 -19.86 8.64 -18.40
CA PRO A 322 -20.15 8.78 -19.82
C PRO A 322 -20.58 7.43 -20.42
N THR A 323 -21.57 7.49 -21.32
CA THR A 323 -22.13 6.33 -22.02
C THR A 323 -21.04 5.57 -22.80
N GLU A 324 -20.08 6.30 -23.38
CA GLU A 324 -18.88 5.78 -24.06
C GLU A 324 -18.05 4.81 -23.20
N VAL A 325 -18.18 4.88 -21.87
CA VAL A 325 -17.51 3.96 -20.93
C VAL A 325 -18.46 2.90 -20.42
N VAL A 326 -19.67 3.32 -20.02
CA VAL A 326 -20.63 2.43 -19.35
C VAL A 326 -21.19 1.39 -20.32
N GLU A 327 -21.49 1.76 -21.56
CA GLU A 327 -22.10 0.85 -22.54
C GLU A 327 -21.13 -0.28 -22.95
N PRO A 328 -19.87 -0.02 -23.38
CA PRO A 328 -18.96 -1.10 -23.75
C PRO A 328 -18.61 -2.01 -22.57
N LEU A 329 -18.41 -1.45 -21.38
CA LEU A 329 -18.15 -2.22 -20.17
C LEU A 329 -19.34 -3.14 -19.81
N THR A 330 -20.57 -2.62 -19.92
CA THR A 330 -21.79 -3.39 -19.64
C THR A 330 -22.04 -4.45 -20.69
N ALA A 331 -21.75 -4.17 -21.97
CA ALA A 331 -21.85 -5.15 -23.05
C ALA A 331 -20.88 -6.32 -22.83
N ALA A 332 -19.60 -6.03 -22.55
CA ALA A 332 -18.59 -7.05 -22.26
C ALA A 332 -18.94 -7.89 -21.03
N ALA A 333 -19.42 -7.26 -19.95
CA ALA A 333 -19.89 -7.97 -18.77
C ALA A 333 -21.10 -8.87 -19.08
N SER A 334 -22.06 -8.36 -19.87
CA SER A 334 -23.25 -9.13 -20.27
C SER A 334 -22.89 -10.34 -21.13
N GLU A 335 -21.96 -10.20 -22.06
CA GLU A 335 -21.46 -11.32 -22.89
C GLU A 335 -20.82 -12.41 -22.04
N ALA A 336 -20.08 -12.02 -21.00
CA ALA A 336 -19.50 -12.93 -20.01
C ALA A 336 -20.51 -13.43 -18.95
N GLY A 337 -21.78 -13.03 -19.01
CA GLY A 337 -22.81 -13.42 -18.03
C GLY A 337 -22.65 -12.80 -16.64
N ILE A 338 -21.95 -11.67 -16.54
CA ILE A 338 -21.61 -10.99 -15.28
C ILE A 338 -22.55 -9.80 -15.04
N PRO A 339 -23.24 -9.73 -13.89
CA PRO A 339 -24.06 -8.57 -13.54
C PRO A 339 -23.22 -7.33 -13.26
N VAL A 340 -23.66 -6.19 -13.78
CA VAL A 340 -23.07 -4.86 -13.49
C VAL A 340 -23.97 -4.09 -12.55
N THR A 341 -23.43 -3.66 -11.41
CA THR A 341 -24.09 -2.77 -10.46
C THR A 341 -23.53 -1.35 -10.59
N ILE A 342 -24.37 -0.40 -10.98
CA ILE A 342 -24.01 1.03 -11.04
C ILE A 342 -24.35 1.69 -9.71
N LEU A 343 -23.36 2.32 -9.07
CA LEU A 343 -23.50 3.03 -7.80
C LEU A 343 -23.22 4.53 -7.95
N PRO A 344 -23.92 5.40 -7.19
CA PRO A 344 -23.65 6.82 -7.20
C PRO A 344 -22.24 7.12 -6.66
N SER A 345 -21.57 8.11 -7.24
CA SER A 345 -20.30 8.59 -6.69
C SER A 345 -20.51 9.43 -5.43
N GLN A 346 -19.55 9.40 -4.51
CA GLN A 346 -19.53 10.27 -3.33
C GLN A 346 -18.21 11.07 -3.26
N PRO A 347 -18.02 12.05 -4.17
CA PRO A 347 -16.82 12.88 -4.17
C PRO A 347 -16.74 13.71 -2.88
N THR A 348 -15.52 14.02 -2.46
CA THR A 348 -15.28 14.88 -1.30
C THR A 348 -15.20 16.35 -1.72
N ASP A 349 -16.08 17.21 -1.19
CA ASP A 349 -16.05 18.66 -1.50
C ASP A 349 -14.79 19.37 -0.99
N PHE A 350 -14.14 18.82 0.03
CA PHE A 350 -12.92 19.38 0.61
C PHE A 350 -11.82 18.33 0.69
N VAL A 351 -10.70 18.63 0.04
CA VAL A 351 -9.53 17.77 -0.02
C VAL A 351 -8.41 18.42 0.77
N SER A 352 -8.09 17.88 1.94
CA SER A 352 -7.01 18.43 2.79
C SER A 352 -5.62 18.07 2.27
N ARG A 353 -5.50 17.00 1.48
CA ARG A 353 -4.27 16.54 0.84
C ARG A 353 -4.58 16.07 -0.59
N SER A 354 -3.85 16.58 -1.57
CA SER A 354 -4.00 16.14 -2.96
C SER A 354 -3.59 14.67 -3.12
N SER A 355 -4.00 14.05 -4.22
CA SER A 355 -3.60 12.68 -4.57
C SER A 355 -2.08 12.50 -4.59
N ALA A 356 -1.34 13.48 -5.08
CA ALA A 356 0.13 13.47 -5.07
C ALA A 356 0.69 13.53 -3.64
N GLN A 357 0.14 14.39 -2.79
CA GLN A 357 0.55 14.49 -1.38
C GLN A 357 0.26 13.19 -0.61
N LEU A 358 -0.88 12.54 -0.86
CA LEU A 358 -1.20 11.26 -0.24
C LEU A 358 -0.23 10.15 -0.66
N ARG A 359 0.19 10.12 -1.95
CA ARG A 359 1.26 9.22 -2.40
C ARG A 359 2.59 9.50 -1.70
N SER A 360 2.99 10.77 -1.58
CA SER A 360 4.21 11.14 -0.85
C SER A 360 4.14 10.74 0.62
N MET A 361 2.97 10.88 1.27
CA MET A 361 2.76 10.40 2.63
C MET A 361 2.92 8.88 2.71
N GLN A 362 2.31 8.12 1.79
CA GLN A 362 2.44 6.66 1.78
C GLN A 362 3.87 6.19 1.53
N MET A 363 4.60 6.84 0.62
CA MET A 363 6.03 6.57 0.36
C MET A 363 6.88 6.83 1.61
N LEU A 364 6.73 8.00 2.24
CA LEU A 364 7.44 8.32 3.47
C LEU A 364 7.08 7.32 4.58
N SER A 365 5.79 6.99 4.73
CA SER A 365 5.35 5.97 5.67
C SER A 365 6.02 4.63 5.43
N TYR A 366 6.10 4.17 4.18
CA TYR A 366 6.71 2.91 3.77
C TYR A 366 8.19 2.85 4.17
N PHE A 367 9.00 3.85 3.81
CA PHE A 367 10.44 3.86 4.09
C PHE A 367 10.79 4.06 5.57
N HIS A 368 9.88 4.62 6.37
CA HIS A 368 10.06 4.78 7.82
C HIS A 368 9.38 3.68 8.65
N PHE A 369 8.71 2.74 8.00
CA PHE A 369 8.02 1.64 8.66
C PHE A 369 8.96 0.46 8.90
N THR A 370 8.89 -0.13 10.09
CA THR A 370 9.57 -1.38 10.42
C THR A 370 8.61 -2.30 11.15
N GLN A 371 8.55 -3.55 10.73
CA GLN A 371 7.78 -4.59 11.40
C GLN A 371 8.66 -5.83 11.63
N HIS A 372 8.91 -6.13 12.90
CA HIS A 372 9.53 -7.39 13.28
C HIS A 372 8.47 -8.49 13.37
N GLN A 373 8.83 -9.73 13.05
CA GLN A 373 7.91 -10.86 13.07
C GLN A 373 7.16 -10.96 14.40
N GLY A 374 5.82 -11.06 14.34
CA GLY A 374 4.95 -11.18 15.50
C GLY A 374 4.78 -9.91 16.35
N LYS A 375 5.34 -8.76 15.93
CA LYS A 375 5.17 -7.47 16.61
C LYS A 375 4.36 -6.50 15.77
N ASN A 376 3.69 -5.56 16.45
CA ASN A 376 3.06 -4.41 15.82
C ASN A 376 4.12 -3.58 15.09
N GLY A 377 3.77 -3.12 13.89
CA GLY A 377 4.63 -2.22 13.13
C GLY A 377 4.86 -0.89 13.82
N VAL A 378 6.07 -0.34 13.66
CA VAL A 378 6.50 0.93 14.23
C VAL A 378 7.08 1.84 13.16
N TRP A 379 6.93 3.15 13.39
CA TRP A 379 7.50 4.19 12.55
C TRP A 379 8.62 4.93 13.26
N SER A 380 9.74 5.05 12.54
CA SER A 380 10.87 5.88 12.92
C SER A 380 10.61 7.34 12.54
N ASP A 381 11.07 8.28 13.36
CA ASP A 381 11.13 9.71 13.02
C ASP A 381 12.58 10.19 12.83
N ILE A 382 13.47 9.26 12.45
CA ILE A 382 14.87 9.51 12.12
C ILE A 382 14.98 9.71 10.61
N PRO A 383 15.53 10.83 10.10
CA PRO A 383 15.74 11.05 8.68
C PRO A 383 16.52 9.90 8.02
N LEU A 384 16.17 9.54 6.78
CA LEU A 384 16.83 8.45 6.05
C LEU A 384 18.34 8.67 5.94
N CYS A 385 18.81 9.90 5.73
CA CYS A 385 20.24 10.23 5.68
C CYS A 385 21.03 9.89 6.96
N GLN A 386 20.34 9.81 8.10
CA GLN A 386 20.90 9.43 9.42
C GLN A 386 20.71 7.94 9.72
N THR A 387 19.97 7.21 8.89
CA THR A 387 19.88 5.75 8.98
C THR A 387 21.08 5.10 8.29
N ARG A 388 21.49 3.92 8.78
CA ARG A 388 22.58 3.17 8.15
C ARG A 388 22.05 2.50 6.87
N PRO A 389 22.59 2.84 5.69
CA PRO A 389 22.21 2.13 4.47
C PRO A 389 22.73 0.70 4.48
N VAL A 390 22.12 -0.16 3.66
CA VAL A 390 22.61 -1.49 3.37
C VAL A 390 23.56 -1.39 2.19
N THR A 391 24.81 -1.79 2.37
CA THR A 391 25.79 -1.85 1.28
C THR A 391 25.74 -3.22 0.60
N VAL A 392 25.55 -3.25 -0.71
CA VAL A 392 25.41 -4.48 -1.51
C VAL A 392 26.35 -4.43 -2.71
N LYS A 393 27.09 -5.52 -2.95
CA LYS A 393 27.92 -5.66 -4.15
C LYS A 393 27.06 -5.94 -5.39
N TYR A 394 27.40 -5.34 -6.52
CA TYR A 394 26.75 -5.63 -7.82
C TYR A 394 27.66 -6.41 -8.78
N SER A 395 28.85 -6.81 -8.33
CA SER A 395 29.84 -7.54 -9.12
C SER A 395 30.59 -8.58 -8.28
N GLY A 396 31.30 -9.47 -8.99
CA GLY A 396 32.08 -10.57 -8.40
C GLY A 396 31.22 -11.73 -7.89
N ALA A 397 31.90 -12.79 -7.43
CA ALA A 397 31.26 -14.04 -7.02
C ALA A 397 30.26 -13.90 -5.86
N SER A 398 30.35 -12.83 -5.08
CA SER A 398 29.46 -12.54 -3.95
C SER A 398 28.50 -11.37 -4.24
N ARG A 399 28.16 -11.12 -5.51
CA ARG A 399 27.21 -10.05 -5.86
C ARG A 399 25.84 -10.33 -5.25
N GLY A 400 25.25 -9.32 -4.63
CA GLY A 400 23.88 -9.36 -4.13
C GLY A 400 22.86 -8.86 -5.16
N ILE A 401 23.30 -8.02 -6.11
CA ILE A 401 22.47 -7.54 -7.23
C ILE A 401 22.96 -8.21 -8.51
N PHE A 402 22.05 -8.92 -9.18
CA PHE A 402 22.31 -9.66 -10.40
C PHE A 402 22.23 -8.76 -11.64
N GLY A 403 21.26 -7.84 -11.68
CA GLY A 403 21.05 -6.91 -12.78
C GLY A 403 20.30 -5.66 -12.36
N ILE A 404 20.34 -4.66 -13.22
CA ILE A 404 19.63 -3.39 -13.07
C ILE A 404 18.96 -3.09 -14.40
N MET A 405 17.69 -2.71 -14.37
CA MET A 405 16.92 -2.33 -15.56
C MET A 405 16.18 -1.02 -15.32
N VAL A 406 15.86 -0.34 -16.41
CA VAL A 406 15.09 0.89 -16.40
C VAL A 406 13.95 0.80 -17.40
N THR A 407 12.71 1.03 -16.97
CA THR A 407 11.53 0.90 -17.84
C THR A 407 11.05 2.26 -18.36
N GLY A 408 10.34 2.24 -19.50
CA GLY A 408 9.55 3.37 -20.02
C GLY A 408 10.23 4.33 -20.99
N SER A 409 11.57 4.38 -21.08
CA SER A 409 12.24 5.22 -22.09
C SER A 409 13.60 4.66 -22.49
N HIS A 410 14.00 4.88 -23.75
CA HIS A 410 15.36 4.60 -24.22
C HIS A 410 16.36 5.54 -23.53
N HIS A 411 17.53 5.03 -23.17
CA HIS A 411 18.65 5.84 -22.68
C HIS A 411 19.97 5.12 -22.92
N GLU A 412 21.02 5.91 -23.11
CA GLU A 412 22.38 5.41 -23.27
C GLU A 412 22.85 4.72 -21.98
N PRO A 413 23.57 3.58 -22.07
CA PRO A 413 24.11 2.89 -20.89
C PRO A 413 24.97 3.77 -19.99
N ASP A 414 25.67 4.76 -20.57
CA ASP A 414 26.49 5.73 -19.84
C ASP A 414 25.68 6.62 -18.89
N MET A 415 24.38 6.79 -19.11
CA MET A 415 23.49 7.59 -18.28
C MET A 415 22.89 6.81 -17.10
N LEU A 416 23.12 5.50 -17.03
CA LEU A 416 22.47 4.64 -16.04
C LEU A 416 22.76 5.08 -14.61
N ARG A 417 24.00 5.51 -14.32
CA ARG A 417 24.36 6.01 -12.99
C ARG A 417 23.50 7.20 -12.58
N ASP A 418 23.38 8.18 -13.46
CA ASP A 418 22.65 9.43 -13.19
C ASP A 418 21.14 9.17 -13.03
N LEU A 419 20.61 8.18 -13.74
CA LEU A 419 19.21 7.76 -13.62
C LEU A 419 18.90 7.02 -12.31
N LEU A 420 19.91 6.41 -11.69
CA LEU A 420 19.78 5.61 -10.48
C LEU A 420 20.09 6.40 -9.21
N ASP A 421 20.94 7.43 -9.27
CA ASP A 421 21.33 8.18 -8.08
C ASP A 421 20.12 8.88 -7.45
N GLY A 422 19.82 8.53 -6.19
CA GLY A 422 18.64 9.00 -5.46
C GLY A 422 17.31 8.39 -5.92
N ALA A 423 17.30 7.46 -6.87
CA ALA A 423 16.07 6.92 -7.44
C ALA A 423 15.38 5.90 -6.53
N VAL A 424 14.06 5.83 -6.63
CA VAL A 424 13.26 4.71 -6.10
C VAL A 424 13.27 3.57 -7.11
N VAL A 425 13.61 2.37 -6.64
CA VAL A 425 13.66 1.15 -7.45
C VAL A 425 12.82 0.05 -6.84
N GLY A 426 12.19 -0.77 -7.67
CA GLY A 426 11.63 -2.05 -7.27
C GLY A 426 12.76 -3.07 -7.08
N VAL A 427 12.69 -3.86 -6.01
CA VAL A 427 13.59 -5.00 -5.79
C VAL A 427 12.85 -6.24 -6.23
N VAL A 428 13.20 -6.76 -7.40
CA VAL A 428 12.51 -7.89 -8.05
C VAL A 428 13.35 -9.15 -7.92
N ALA A 429 12.72 -10.23 -7.45
CA ALA A 429 13.31 -11.55 -7.41
C ALA A 429 12.97 -12.30 -8.72
N ILE A 430 14.01 -12.75 -9.40
CA ILE A 430 13.95 -13.62 -10.57
C ILE A 430 13.98 -15.06 -10.07
N GLU A 431 12.86 -15.76 -10.21
CA GLU A 431 12.70 -17.17 -9.80
C GLU A 431 13.33 -18.10 -10.84
N ASN A 432 13.30 -17.70 -12.11
CA ASN A 432 13.91 -18.41 -13.23
C ASN A 432 14.55 -17.41 -14.21
N LEU A 433 15.77 -17.67 -14.69
CA LEU A 433 16.48 -16.78 -15.61
C LEU A 433 15.74 -16.55 -16.94
N ASN A 434 14.87 -17.47 -17.35
CA ASN A 434 13.98 -17.29 -18.50
C ASN A 434 12.99 -16.12 -18.34
N ALA A 435 12.87 -15.54 -17.14
CA ALA A 435 12.12 -14.31 -16.92
C ALA A 435 12.70 -13.12 -17.70
N ILE A 436 13.99 -13.18 -18.03
CA ILE A 436 14.68 -12.19 -18.84
C ILE A 436 14.52 -12.62 -20.31
N ALA A 437 13.73 -11.87 -21.07
CA ALA A 437 13.47 -12.16 -22.48
C ALA A 437 14.78 -12.35 -23.28
N SER A 438 14.88 -13.44 -24.06
CA SER A 438 15.97 -13.67 -25.01
C SER A 438 15.72 -12.90 -26.30
N ILE A 439 16.79 -12.37 -26.91
CA ILE A 439 16.75 -11.52 -28.11
C ILE A 439 16.09 -12.24 -29.32
N ASP A 440 16.10 -13.58 -29.34
CA ASP A 440 15.67 -14.40 -30.48
C ASP A 440 14.20 -14.91 -30.41
N GLY A 441 13.45 -14.61 -29.35
CA GLY A 441 12.17 -15.26 -29.05
C GLY A 441 10.90 -14.68 -29.68
N ARG A 442 10.98 -13.64 -30.52
CA ARG A 442 9.78 -12.93 -31.02
C ARG A 442 9.28 -13.35 -32.40
N ASN A 443 9.82 -14.42 -32.97
CA ASN A 443 9.12 -15.14 -34.04
C ASN A 443 8.30 -16.27 -33.41
N ASP A 444 6.98 -16.06 -33.32
CA ASP A 444 5.95 -17.11 -33.31
C ASP A 444 5.66 -17.85 -31.99
N LYS A 445 5.39 -17.11 -30.91
CA LYS A 445 4.54 -17.61 -29.80
C LYS A 445 3.47 -16.60 -29.43
N THR A 446 2.40 -16.59 -30.21
CA THR A 446 1.11 -16.02 -29.84
C THR A 446 0.53 -16.81 -28.66
N ILE A 447 0.80 -16.34 -27.43
CA ILE A 447 -0.18 -16.50 -26.36
C ILE A 447 -1.37 -15.65 -26.80
N GLY A 448 -2.58 -16.22 -26.82
CA GLY A 448 -3.81 -15.58 -27.32
C GLY A 448 -4.22 -14.34 -26.53
N VAL A 449 -3.45 -13.26 -26.69
CA VAL A 449 -3.73 -11.91 -26.21
C VAL A 449 -4.14 -11.11 -27.46
N PRO A 450 -5.27 -10.37 -27.43
CA PRO A 450 -5.61 -9.47 -28.52
C PRO A 450 -4.49 -8.44 -28.70
N HIS A 451 -3.85 -8.42 -29.87
CA HIS A 451 -2.85 -7.42 -30.21
C HIS A 451 -3.57 -6.11 -30.52
N PHE A 452 -3.28 -5.05 -29.77
CA PHE A 452 -3.83 -3.72 -30.03
C PHE A 452 -2.87 -2.96 -30.92
N ASP A 453 -3.12 -2.96 -32.23
CA ASP A 453 -2.45 -2.06 -33.16
C ASP A 453 -3.01 -0.63 -33.02
N SER A 454 -2.12 0.36 -33.14
CA SER A 454 -2.40 1.77 -32.89
C SER A 454 -3.29 2.45 -33.95
N ASP A 455 -3.71 1.75 -35.00
CA ASP A 455 -4.55 2.30 -36.06
C ASP A 455 -5.73 1.36 -36.30
N GLY A 456 -6.93 1.83 -35.93
CA GLY A 456 -8.14 1.01 -35.81
C GLY A 456 -8.75 0.56 -37.13
N ASP A 457 -8.19 -0.49 -37.74
CA ASP A 457 -8.84 -1.28 -38.78
C ASP A 457 -8.66 -2.79 -38.55
N LEU A 458 -9.77 -3.50 -38.35
CA LEU A 458 -9.82 -4.96 -38.22
C LEU A 458 -9.64 -5.61 -39.60
N GLN A 459 -8.47 -6.18 -39.88
CA GLN A 459 -8.28 -7.08 -41.03
C GLN A 459 -8.39 -8.54 -40.60
N MET A 460 -9.39 -9.24 -41.13
CA MET A 460 -9.53 -10.70 -41.08
C MET A 460 -8.90 -11.29 -42.33
N GLU A 461 -7.83 -12.09 -42.17
CA GLU A 461 -7.26 -12.90 -43.27
C GLU A 461 -7.43 -14.41 -42.97
N PRO A 462 -7.70 -15.26 -43.97
CA PRO A 462 -8.15 -16.63 -43.77
C PRO A 462 -7.04 -17.68 -43.88
N GLY A 463 -7.07 -18.62 -42.92
CA GLY A 463 -6.71 -20.05 -43.00
C GLY A 463 -5.45 -20.50 -43.75
N VAL A 464 -4.49 -21.12 -43.04
CA VAL A 464 -3.54 -22.07 -43.63
C VAL A 464 -3.26 -23.27 -42.70
N THR A 465 -3.30 -24.42 -43.37
CA THR A 465 -3.03 -25.84 -43.08
C THR A 465 -2.14 -26.28 -41.91
N LEU A 466 -2.60 -27.34 -41.25
CA LEU A 466 -1.85 -28.25 -40.36
C LEU A 466 -0.61 -28.82 -41.05
N ASN A 467 0.54 -28.73 -40.39
CA ASN A 467 1.71 -29.52 -40.74
C ASN A 467 2.11 -30.39 -39.53
N GLU A 468 1.71 -31.66 -39.59
CA GLU A 468 2.22 -32.73 -38.74
C GLU A 468 3.67 -33.01 -39.13
N ASN A 469 4.62 -32.76 -38.23
CA ASN A 469 5.85 -33.55 -38.03
C ASN A 469 6.82 -32.79 -37.12
N GLN A 470 6.85 -33.15 -35.84
CA GLN A 470 8.10 -33.31 -35.06
C GLN A 470 7.81 -33.96 -33.70
N SER A 471 8.52 -35.06 -33.46
CA SER A 471 8.37 -35.98 -32.33
C SER A 471 8.88 -35.37 -31.01
N PRO A 472 8.34 -35.77 -29.85
CA PRO A 472 8.73 -35.23 -28.56
C PRO A 472 10.07 -35.83 -28.08
N SER A 473 11.06 -34.99 -27.80
CA SER A 473 12.26 -35.40 -27.06
C SER A 473 12.01 -35.31 -25.55
N LEU A 474 12.46 -36.36 -24.84
CA LEU A 474 12.26 -36.60 -23.41
C LEU A 474 12.95 -35.54 -22.52
N PRO A 475 12.44 -35.28 -21.31
CA PRO A 475 12.99 -34.29 -20.39
C PRO A 475 14.33 -34.75 -19.79
N SER A 476 15.34 -33.90 -19.88
CA SER A 476 16.62 -34.07 -19.18
C SER A 476 16.47 -33.79 -17.69
N SER A 477 17.06 -34.68 -16.89
CA SER A 477 17.11 -34.70 -15.42
C SER A 477 17.75 -33.43 -14.81
N PRO A 478 17.46 -33.10 -13.54
CA PRO A 478 17.93 -31.86 -12.91
C PRO A 478 19.42 -31.93 -12.58
N SER A 479 20.23 -31.14 -13.28
CA SER A 479 21.64 -30.94 -12.94
C SER A 479 21.80 -29.78 -11.94
N HIS A 480 22.54 -30.04 -10.86
CA HIS A 480 23.00 -29.03 -9.90
C HIS A 480 23.71 -27.85 -10.58
N PRO A 481 23.63 -26.62 -10.02
CA PRO A 481 24.23 -25.44 -10.62
C PRO A 481 25.77 -25.48 -10.52
N SER A 482 26.43 -25.33 -11.66
CA SER A 482 27.89 -25.14 -11.78
C SER A 482 28.27 -23.67 -11.50
N PRO A 483 29.55 -23.38 -11.17
CA PRO A 483 29.99 -22.05 -10.72
C PRO A 483 30.15 -21.00 -11.84
N ASP A 484 29.86 -21.34 -13.09
CA ASP A 484 30.06 -20.47 -14.28
C ASP A 484 28.75 -19.87 -14.83
N ASP A 485 27.63 -19.99 -14.12
CA ASP A 485 26.28 -19.50 -14.51
C ASP A 485 26.11 -17.97 -14.35
N ASP A 486 27.21 -17.21 -14.46
CA ASP A 486 27.31 -15.83 -13.98
C ASP A 486 27.14 -14.75 -15.07
N GLN A 487 27.00 -15.13 -16.34
CA GLN A 487 26.77 -14.20 -17.45
C GLN A 487 25.48 -14.57 -18.19
N HIS A 488 24.41 -13.81 -17.92
CA HIS A 488 23.23 -13.83 -18.77
C HIS A 488 23.52 -12.99 -20.03
N PRO A 489 23.21 -13.47 -21.25
CA PRO A 489 23.58 -12.79 -22.50
C PRO A 489 23.03 -11.36 -22.60
N ASN A 490 21.91 -11.09 -21.93
CA ASN A 490 21.24 -9.77 -21.95
C ASN A 490 21.67 -8.84 -20.80
N ILE A 491 22.68 -9.22 -20.02
CA ILE A 491 23.27 -8.36 -19.00
C ILE A 491 24.63 -7.87 -19.50
N THR A 492 24.70 -6.57 -19.76
CA THR A 492 25.92 -5.86 -20.14
C THR A 492 26.45 -5.07 -18.96
N HIS A 493 27.68 -4.57 -19.05
CA HIS A 493 28.25 -3.72 -18.00
C HIS A 493 28.46 -2.30 -18.54
N THR A 494 28.06 -1.30 -17.76
CA THR A 494 28.33 0.10 -18.13
C THR A 494 29.84 0.36 -18.22
N PRO A 495 30.32 1.18 -19.16
CA PRO A 495 31.76 1.35 -19.40
C PRO A 495 32.55 1.86 -18.19
N ARG A 496 31.96 2.76 -17.39
CA ARG A 496 32.66 3.46 -16.29
C ARG A 496 32.45 2.77 -14.95
N GLU A 497 31.20 2.61 -14.53
CA GLU A 497 30.85 2.06 -13.21
C GLU A 497 30.76 0.53 -13.20
N LYS A 498 30.77 -0.12 -14.37
CA LYS A 498 30.57 -1.56 -14.53
C LYS A 498 29.25 -2.05 -13.93
N LEU A 499 28.21 -1.22 -13.95
CA LEU A 499 26.88 -1.60 -13.47
C LEU A 499 26.30 -2.70 -14.36
N PRO A 500 25.73 -3.78 -13.81
CA PRO A 500 25.15 -4.88 -14.58
C PRO A 500 23.81 -4.44 -15.16
N TYR A 501 23.83 -3.85 -16.35
CA TYR A 501 22.67 -3.31 -17.03
C TYR A 501 21.98 -4.39 -17.87
N LEU A 502 20.74 -4.67 -17.51
CA LEU A 502 19.85 -5.54 -18.25
C LEU A 502 19.25 -4.75 -19.42
N PHE A 503 19.64 -5.11 -20.65
CA PHE A 503 19.21 -4.42 -21.86
C PHE A 503 18.85 -5.46 -22.92
N ALA A 504 17.66 -5.35 -23.52
CA ALA A 504 17.17 -6.30 -24.52
C ALA A 504 16.88 -5.60 -25.86
N GLY A 505 17.45 -6.12 -26.96
CA GLY A 505 17.12 -5.71 -28.33
C GLY A 505 17.54 -4.28 -28.74
N ASN A 506 16.84 -3.73 -29.73
CA ASN A 506 17.15 -2.47 -30.44
C ASN A 506 16.89 -1.17 -29.63
N GLY A 507 16.88 -1.20 -28.30
CA GLY A 507 16.77 0.05 -27.53
C GLY A 507 15.91 0.09 -26.26
N ALA A 508 15.04 -0.90 -26.03
CA ALA A 508 14.06 -0.82 -24.93
C ALA A 508 14.23 -1.99 -23.96
N CYS A 509 14.29 -1.72 -22.66
CA CYS A 509 14.24 -2.79 -21.66
C CYS A 509 12.88 -3.49 -21.74
N CYS A 510 12.86 -4.73 -22.22
CA CYS A 510 11.68 -5.59 -22.12
C CYS A 510 11.35 -5.82 -20.63
N PRO A 511 10.07 -5.77 -20.26
CA PRO A 511 9.67 -6.10 -18.90
C PRO A 511 9.97 -7.58 -18.60
N LEU A 512 10.18 -7.87 -17.31
CA LEU A 512 10.41 -9.24 -16.85
C LEU A 512 9.12 -10.06 -16.93
N ASP A 513 9.23 -11.36 -17.22
CA ASP A 513 8.06 -12.25 -17.20
C ASP A 513 7.45 -12.31 -15.79
N PRO A 514 6.17 -11.94 -15.61
CA PRO A 514 5.52 -11.95 -14.30
C PRO A 514 5.32 -13.35 -13.72
N ASN A 515 5.28 -14.41 -14.54
CA ASN A 515 5.14 -15.78 -14.04
C ASN A 515 6.42 -16.31 -13.39
N LEU A 516 7.57 -15.71 -13.75
CA LEU A 516 8.91 -16.17 -13.36
C LEU A 516 9.66 -15.13 -12.50
N SER A 517 8.97 -14.05 -12.11
CA SER A 517 9.53 -13.00 -11.25
C SER A 517 8.47 -12.41 -10.33
N HIS A 518 8.89 -11.82 -9.21
CA HIS A 518 8.00 -11.09 -8.32
C HIS A 518 8.73 -9.97 -7.56
N CYS A 519 7.99 -8.95 -7.13
CA CYS A 519 8.52 -7.84 -6.36
C CYS A 519 8.58 -8.16 -4.86
N LEU A 520 9.72 -7.87 -4.21
CA LEU A 520 9.89 -7.99 -2.76
C LEU A 520 9.51 -6.70 -2.02
N GLY A 521 9.46 -5.58 -2.74
CA GLY A 521 9.24 -4.23 -2.24
C GLY A 521 10.09 -3.22 -3.00
N GLN A 522 10.30 -2.05 -2.41
CA GLN A 522 11.08 -0.97 -3.01
C GLN A 522 12.30 -0.60 -2.16
N ALA A 523 13.26 0.04 -2.81
CA ALA A 523 14.46 0.61 -2.20
C ALA A 523 14.74 1.99 -2.78
N ILE A 524 15.54 2.79 -2.06
CA ILE A 524 16.16 4.02 -2.57
C ILE A 524 17.64 3.75 -2.73
N ILE A 525 18.20 4.06 -3.90
CA ILE A 525 19.64 4.04 -4.12
C ILE A 525 20.21 5.34 -3.56
N ARG A 526 21.01 5.24 -2.49
CA ARG A 526 21.66 6.38 -1.83
C ARG A 526 22.91 6.81 -2.58
N SER A 527 23.73 5.85 -2.98
CA SER A 527 25.00 6.11 -3.64
C SER A 527 25.50 4.87 -4.38
N ILE A 528 26.27 5.12 -5.45
CA ILE A 528 26.91 4.11 -6.28
C ILE A 528 28.42 4.33 -6.17
N ASN A 529 29.15 3.31 -5.68
CA ASN A 529 30.61 3.34 -5.60
C ASN A 529 31.22 2.44 -6.68
N ALA A 530 31.80 3.05 -7.71
CA ALA A 530 32.43 2.37 -8.84
C ALA A 530 33.75 1.65 -8.48
N GLU A 531 34.48 2.15 -7.48
CA GLU A 531 35.78 1.59 -7.06
C GLU A 531 35.57 0.28 -6.30
N THR A 532 34.65 0.28 -5.34
CA THR A 532 34.31 -0.91 -4.55
C THR A 532 33.24 -1.78 -5.19
N GLN A 533 32.62 -1.30 -6.27
CA GLN A 533 31.52 -1.92 -7.00
C GLN A 533 30.34 -2.30 -6.07
N THR A 534 29.94 -1.32 -5.26
CA THR A 534 28.85 -1.45 -4.28
C THR A 534 27.79 -0.37 -4.46
N LEU A 535 26.54 -0.72 -4.12
CA LEU A 535 25.42 0.20 -3.95
C LEU A 535 25.12 0.34 -2.46
N ASP A 536 24.89 1.56 -2.00
CA ASP A 536 24.27 1.81 -0.71
C ASP A 536 22.77 2.03 -0.91
N ILE A 537 21.93 1.23 -0.26
CA ILE A 537 20.49 1.26 -0.44
C ILE A 537 19.75 1.45 0.90
N TYR A 538 18.67 2.22 0.88
CA TYR A 538 17.66 2.21 1.94
C TYR A 538 16.51 1.34 1.54
N THR A 539 16.10 0.41 2.39
CA THR A 539 14.94 -0.42 2.11
C THR A 539 14.24 -0.83 3.40
N PRO A 540 12.89 -0.72 3.47
CA PRO A 540 12.10 -1.28 4.56
C PRO A 540 11.78 -2.76 4.34
N ILE A 541 12.24 -3.38 3.23
CA ILE A 541 12.08 -4.80 2.99
C ILE A 541 12.80 -5.55 4.13
N PRO A 542 12.08 -6.39 4.90
CA PRO A 542 12.69 -7.13 5.99
C PRO A 542 13.84 -8.02 5.50
N HIS A 543 14.98 -8.00 6.20
CA HIS A 543 16.16 -8.80 5.83
C HIS A 543 15.87 -10.29 5.64
N TYR A 544 14.92 -10.86 6.41
CA TYR A 544 14.53 -12.26 6.27
C TYR A 544 13.85 -12.55 4.92
N LYS A 545 13.12 -11.59 4.33
CA LYS A 545 12.50 -11.77 3.00
C LYS A 545 13.55 -11.80 1.91
N ILE A 546 14.51 -10.87 1.96
CA ILE A 546 15.64 -10.83 1.02
C ILE A 546 16.46 -12.12 1.13
N ARG A 547 16.81 -12.53 2.36
CA ARG A 547 17.56 -13.76 2.62
C ARG A 547 16.82 -14.99 2.09
N LYS A 548 15.53 -15.12 2.39
CA LYS A 548 14.71 -16.24 1.91
C LYS A 548 14.72 -16.32 0.37
N ALA A 549 14.58 -15.20 -0.33
CA ALA A 549 14.63 -15.19 -1.79
C ALA A 549 15.99 -15.68 -2.32
N LEU A 550 17.09 -15.21 -1.74
CA LEU A 550 18.44 -15.66 -2.12
C LEU A 550 18.70 -17.14 -1.79
N GLU A 551 18.24 -17.63 -0.64
CA GLU A 551 18.33 -19.04 -0.23
C GLU A 551 17.51 -19.97 -1.13
N GLN A 552 16.42 -19.46 -1.73
CA GLN A 552 15.63 -20.17 -2.74
C GLN A 552 16.30 -20.19 -4.12
N GLY A 553 17.47 -19.56 -4.26
CA GLY A 553 18.22 -19.48 -5.52
C GLY A 553 17.84 -18.28 -6.39
N ASN A 554 16.89 -17.45 -5.96
CA ASN A 554 16.43 -16.31 -6.76
C ASN A 554 17.55 -15.29 -6.97
N ARG A 555 17.54 -14.65 -8.15
CA ARG A 555 18.47 -13.56 -8.48
C ARG A 555 17.76 -12.21 -8.30
N LEU A 556 18.41 -11.24 -7.67
CA LEU A 556 17.79 -9.94 -7.40
C LEU A 556 18.12 -8.94 -8.52
N VAL A 557 17.08 -8.36 -9.11
CA VAL A 557 17.18 -7.29 -10.12
C VAL A 557 16.59 -6.00 -9.53
N LEU A 558 17.27 -4.87 -9.75
CA LEU A 558 16.75 -3.55 -9.41
C LEU A 558 16.05 -2.97 -10.65
N VAL A 559 14.80 -2.56 -10.49
CA VAL A 559 13.97 -2.02 -11.58
C VAL A 559 13.69 -0.55 -11.28
N ARG A 560 14.22 0.36 -12.09
CA ARG A 560 13.90 1.80 -12.03
C ARG A 560 12.75 2.09 -12.99
N GLY A 561 11.64 2.57 -12.44
CA GLY A 561 10.47 2.97 -13.23
C GLY A 561 10.42 4.48 -13.50
N GLN A 562 9.22 4.95 -13.78
CA GLN A 562 8.84 6.36 -13.95
C GLN A 562 8.24 6.98 -12.67
N VAL A 563 8.37 6.31 -11.51
CA VAL A 563 8.01 6.90 -10.20
C VAL A 563 8.91 8.09 -9.93
N ASP A 564 8.33 9.21 -9.50
CA ASP A 564 9.07 10.43 -9.16
C ASP A 564 10.18 10.17 -8.14
N ASN A 565 11.32 10.83 -8.32
CA ASN A 565 12.37 10.83 -7.32
C ASN A 565 11.84 11.33 -5.97
N PRO A 566 12.32 10.76 -4.85
CA PRO A 566 11.75 10.98 -3.52
C PRO A 566 12.20 12.34 -2.95
N ASN A 567 11.72 13.45 -3.52
CA ASN A 567 12.03 14.81 -3.06
C ASN A 567 11.70 15.01 -1.56
N TRP A 568 10.74 14.24 -1.05
CA TRP A 568 10.41 14.20 0.38
C TRP A 568 11.59 13.75 1.24
N ALA A 569 12.40 12.78 0.78
CA ALA A 569 13.55 12.25 1.52
C ALA A 569 14.66 13.31 1.71
N ILE A 570 14.92 14.12 0.67
CA ILE A 570 15.88 15.23 0.73
C ILE A 570 15.46 16.27 1.78
N SER A 571 14.15 16.53 1.90
CA SER A 571 13.63 17.53 2.83
C SER A 571 13.58 17.09 4.31
N GLU A 572 13.80 15.81 4.61
CA GLU A 572 13.60 15.25 5.97
C GLU A 572 14.53 15.89 7.01
N GLU A 573 15.80 16.10 6.66
CA GLU A 573 16.78 16.69 7.56
C GLU A 573 16.38 18.10 7.98
N TYR A 574 15.95 18.91 7.01
CA TYR A 574 15.43 20.24 7.26
C TYR A 574 14.24 20.22 8.24
N PHE A 575 13.26 19.35 8.01
CA PHE A 575 12.09 19.24 8.88
C PHE A 575 12.47 18.73 10.28
N SER A 576 13.37 17.75 10.37
CA SER A 576 13.85 17.18 11.63
C SER A 576 14.57 18.23 12.48
N ALA A 577 15.44 19.03 11.85
CA ALA A 577 16.12 20.15 12.50
C ALA A 577 15.13 21.18 13.05
N ARG A 578 14.12 21.58 12.27
CA ARG A 578 13.06 22.50 12.75
C ARG A 578 12.22 21.89 13.88
N ALA A 579 11.96 20.58 13.83
CA ALA A 579 11.25 19.89 14.91
C ALA A 579 12.07 19.86 16.20
N ALA A 580 13.39 19.62 16.11
CA ALA A 580 14.31 19.70 17.23
C ALA A 580 14.36 21.11 17.83
N GLU A 581 14.48 22.15 17.00
CA GLU A 581 14.47 23.54 17.44
C GLU A 581 13.17 23.90 18.18
N ARG A 582 12.01 23.51 17.65
CA ARG A 582 10.71 23.73 18.32
C ARG A 582 10.62 23.02 19.67
N ARG A 583 11.18 21.80 19.80
CA ARG A 583 11.25 21.07 21.07
C ARG A 583 12.13 21.83 22.07
N HIS A 584 13.30 22.28 21.63
CA HIS A 584 14.24 23.04 22.46
C HIS A 584 13.62 24.35 22.98
N ARG A 585 13.00 25.14 22.10
CA ARG A 585 12.30 26.38 22.49
C ARG A 585 11.20 26.12 23.52
N LYS A 586 10.43 25.03 23.38
CA LYS A 586 9.40 24.63 24.35
C LYS A 586 9.99 24.24 25.71
N LEU A 587 11.09 23.50 25.72
CA LEU A 587 11.79 23.13 26.96
C LEU A 587 12.31 24.35 27.71
N ILE A 588 12.91 25.32 27.00
CA ILE A 588 13.35 26.59 27.59
C ILE A 588 12.15 27.35 28.18
N ALA A 589 11.04 27.45 27.45
CA ALA A 589 9.86 28.16 27.93
C ALA A 589 9.27 27.51 29.19
N GLN A 590 9.25 26.17 29.25
CA GLN A 590 8.81 25.42 30.43
C GLN A 590 9.76 25.59 31.62
N ALA A 591 11.07 25.55 31.40
CA ALA A 591 12.07 25.76 32.44
C ALA A 591 11.99 27.18 33.04
N LYS A 592 11.81 28.21 32.19
CA LYS A 592 11.58 29.59 32.62
C LYS A 592 10.29 29.74 33.43
N ALA A 593 9.21 29.06 33.03
CA ALA A 593 7.93 29.09 33.75
C ALA A 593 8.00 28.34 35.10
N GLY A 594 8.89 27.36 35.24
CA GLY A 594 9.11 26.58 36.47
C GLY A 594 10.16 27.15 37.43
N GLY A 595 10.68 28.37 37.19
CA GLY A 595 11.69 29.01 38.05
C GLY A 595 13.10 28.44 37.96
N GLY A 596 13.41 27.61 36.94
CA GLY A 596 14.74 27.04 36.73
C GLY A 596 15.67 27.95 35.95
N ASP A 597 16.94 28.00 36.36
CA ASP A 597 17.96 28.83 35.71
C ASP A 597 18.32 28.28 34.32
N ALA A 598 18.17 29.08 33.27
CA ALA A 598 18.27 28.64 31.87
C ALA A 598 19.69 28.20 31.46
N ARG A 599 20.71 28.53 32.28
CA ARG A 599 22.13 28.28 32.01
C ARG A 599 22.58 26.83 32.21
N THR A 600 21.86 26.04 33.02
CA THR A 600 22.22 24.65 33.34
C THR A 600 21.87 23.66 32.21
N ILE A 601 20.92 24.01 31.35
CA ILE A 601 20.47 23.17 30.22
C ILE A 601 21.45 23.28 29.02
N ASP A 602 22.09 24.43 28.85
CA ASP A 602 23.00 24.71 27.74
C ASP A 602 24.36 24.00 27.90
N GLY A 603 24.81 23.80 29.15
CA GLY A 603 26.08 23.13 29.48
C GLY A 603 26.05 21.61 29.29
N ASN A 604 24.96 20.93 29.66
CA ASN A 604 24.85 19.47 29.52
C ASN A 604 24.65 19.03 28.06
N ASN A 605 24.06 19.87 27.21
CA ASN A 605 23.76 19.49 25.83
C ASN A 605 24.89 19.76 24.84
N ARG A 606 25.84 20.67 25.11
CA ARG A 606 27.05 20.81 24.27
C ARG A 606 27.84 19.50 24.16
N ASN A 607 27.79 18.65 25.19
CA ASN A 607 28.37 17.30 25.15
C ASN A 607 27.48 16.27 24.42
N ALA A 608 26.14 16.39 24.49
CA ALA A 608 25.23 15.52 23.75
C ALA A 608 25.20 15.80 22.24
N TYR A 609 25.34 17.07 21.82
CA TYR A 609 25.44 17.47 20.42
C TYR A 609 26.76 17.03 19.76
N ARG A 610 27.87 16.98 20.52
CA ARG A 610 29.13 16.38 20.05
C ARG A 610 29.08 14.85 19.96
N GLY A 611 28.31 14.18 20.81
CA GLY A 611 28.14 12.72 20.77
C GLY A 611 27.16 12.22 19.68
N ALA A 612 26.30 13.09 19.15
CA ALA A 612 25.27 12.76 18.16
C ALA A 612 25.59 13.22 16.72
N GLY A 613 26.82 13.64 16.43
CA GLY A 613 27.26 13.97 15.07
C GLY A 613 26.61 15.20 14.42
N TYR A 614 25.93 16.07 15.18
CA TYR A 614 25.41 17.32 14.66
C TYR A 614 26.53 18.37 14.62
N ALA A 615 27.20 18.50 13.48
CA ALA A 615 27.97 19.71 13.18
C ALA A 615 26.99 20.86 12.90
N PRO A 616 27.19 22.07 13.45
CA PRO A 616 26.40 23.22 13.06
C PRO A 616 26.73 23.58 11.61
N CYS A 617 25.78 23.40 10.69
CA CYS A 617 25.86 23.95 9.34
C CYS A 617 25.85 25.48 9.43
N ASN A 618 27.02 26.09 9.25
CA ASN A 618 27.10 27.48 8.82
C ASN A 618 26.47 27.55 7.41
N LEU A 619 25.22 28.00 7.32
CA LEU A 619 24.68 28.49 6.06
C LEU A 619 25.41 29.79 5.71
N GLY A 620 26.53 29.66 5.01
CA GLY A 620 26.98 30.71 4.10
C GLY A 620 26.02 30.74 2.92
N LEU A 621 25.36 31.88 2.72
CA LEU A 621 24.57 32.19 1.54
C LEU A 621 25.41 31.94 0.27
N MET A 622 24.94 31.04 -0.59
CA MET A 622 25.07 31.13 -2.06
C MET A 622 23.77 30.63 -2.68
#